data_AF-A0A4R8LE39-F1
#
_entry.id   AF-A0A4R8LE39-F1
#
_cell.length_a   1.000
_cell.length_b   1.000
_cell.length_c   1.000
_cell.angle_alpha   90.00
_cell.angle_beta   90.00
_cell.angle_gamma   90.00
#
_symmetry.space_group_name_H-M   'P 1'
#
loop_
_entity.id
_entity.type
_entity.pdbx_description
1 polymer ?
#
loop_
_entity_poly.entity_id
_entity_poly.type
_entity_poly.pdbx_seq_one_letter_code
_entity_poly.pdbx_strand_id
1 'polypeptide(L)'
;MSETVARTGTQHGLTESTFARPGTPVFNGPEGVRFDFNYGCRVQVPVDGWRVRMIDIDTHNVVFDEAVEAGATVASRRKYFVRTRLQVFDGARLVFEHAFDAAGQPVLVRLASPALGDSLAWMPVIDAFREQHRCELRVALPVALHPLFRAGYPELELVSDCDTDAIGASGAPYYATYHVGLFSPYDERDHQPTDPRVSSMQDAVAYMLGVPPGERRPRMIVADTLRRIAQPYVCIATQATAQCKYWNNPRGWPTLIAHLKQRGFRVLCIDRDREYGLPGALNRMPADAEDFTGERPLQERASLLAHAAFFVGLGSGLSWLAWAVGTPVVMISGFSHPKTEFHTPWRVINFHPCNSCFNDTAHQFDPDDFNWCPRRAGNGMQRFQCTTAIGPEFVIETVDRLIDAHGFA
;
A
#
# COMPACT_ATOMS: atom_id res chain seq x y z
N MET A 1 15.05 -31.88 -23.23
CA MET A 1 15.44 -33.04 -22.40
C MET A 1 15.85 -32.47 -21.04
N SER A 2 15.14 -32.62 -19.92
CA SER A 2 14.02 -33.46 -19.52
C SER A 2 13.03 -32.55 -18.79
N GLU A 3 11.86 -32.29 -19.39
CA GLU A 3 10.70 -31.79 -18.66
C GLU A 3 10.18 -32.94 -17.80
N THR A 4 10.61 -32.98 -16.54
CA THR A 4 9.95 -33.79 -15.54
C THR A 4 8.63 -33.08 -15.25
N VAL A 5 7.56 -33.55 -15.89
CA VAL A 5 6.18 -33.19 -15.58
C VAL A 5 5.93 -33.56 -14.12
N ALA A 6 6.18 -32.61 -13.22
CA ALA A 6 5.79 -32.71 -11.83
C ALA A 6 4.26 -32.83 -11.81
N ARG A 7 3.75 -33.79 -11.05
CA ARG A 7 2.32 -33.89 -10.71
C ARG A 7 1.96 -32.64 -9.89
N THR A 8 1.69 -31.53 -10.55
CA THR A 8 1.24 -30.30 -9.92
C THR A 8 -0.22 -30.47 -9.54
N GLY A 9 -0.45 -31.02 -8.35
CA GLY A 9 -1.75 -30.92 -7.71
C GLY A 9 -2.14 -29.45 -7.67
N THR A 10 -3.34 -29.12 -8.18
CA THR A 10 -3.83 -27.73 -8.32
C THR A 10 -3.94 -26.95 -6.99
N GLN A 11 -3.68 -27.63 -5.86
CA GLN A 11 -3.78 -27.13 -4.49
C GLN A 11 -2.42 -26.77 -3.86
N HIS A 12 -1.29 -27.20 -4.43
CA HIS A 12 0.03 -26.89 -3.89
C HIS A 12 0.38 -25.42 -4.08
N GLY A 13 0.72 -24.75 -2.98
CA GLY A 13 1.20 -23.38 -2.99
C GLY A 13 2.71 -23.26 -3.14
N LEU A 14 3.15 -22.08 -3.56
CA LEU A 14 4.56 -21.70 -3.58
C LEU A 14 5.17 -21.80 -2.18
N THR A 15 6.34 -22.41 -2.03
CA THR A 15 7.07 -22.44 -0.75
C THR A 15 7.95 -21.20 -0.55
N GLU A 16 8.27 -20.51 -1.64
CA GLU A 16 9.09 -19.30 -1.69
C GLU A 16 8.71 -18.40 -2.89
N SER A 17 9.30 -17.20 -2.96
CA SER A 17 9.27 -16.30 -4.11
C SER A 17 10.52 -15.43 -4.17
N THR A 18 10.55 -14.51 -5.14
CA THR A 18 11.59 -13.49 -5.26
C THR A 18 11.71 -12.60 -4.02
N PHE A 19 10.63 -12.41 -3.26
CA PHE A 19 10.57 -11.53 -2.08
C PHE A 19 10.29 -12.25 -0.75
N ALA A 20 10.05 -13.57 -0.77
CA ALA A 20 9.77 -14.37 0.43
C ALA A 20 10.56 -15.67 0.41
N ARG A 21 11.51 -15.84 1.34
CA ARG A 21 12.34 -17.04 1.48
C ARG A 21 12.34 -17.56 2.92
N PRO A 22 11.21 -18.11 3.39
CA PRO A 22 11.02 -18.47 4.79
C PRO A 22 11.74 -19.77 5.23
N GLY A 23 12.50 -20.45 4.37
CA GLY A 23 13.25 -21.66 4.71
C GLY A 23 12.38 -22.84 5.15
N THR A 24 12.86 -23.67 6.08
CA THR A 24 12.09 -24.79 6.66
C THR A 24 11.08 -24.27 7.69
N PRO A 25 9.87 -24.87 7.83
CA PRO A 25 8.93 -24.51 8.90
C PRO A 25 9.58 -24.58 10.30
N VAL A 26 9.27 -23.58 11.12
CA VAL A 26 10.08 -23.26 12.31
C VAL A 26 9.54 -23.79 13.64
N PHE A 27 8.25 -24.15 13.73
CA PHE A 27 7.67 -24.72 14.94
C PHE A 27 7.65 -26.24 14.87
N ASN A 28 7.91 -26.89 16.00
CA ASN A 28 7.86 -28.34 16.13
C ASN A 28 6.47 -28.78 16.60
N GLY A 29 5.86 -29.69 15.86
CA GLY A 29 4.71 -30.49 16.27
C GLY A 29 5.15 -31.87 16.82
N PRO A 30 4.18 -32.71 17.21
CA PRO A 30 4.45 -34.07 17.67
C PRO A 30 5.04 -34.93 16.55
N GLU A 31 5.74 -35.99 16.96
CA GLU A 31 6.25 -37.05 16.07
C GLU A 31 7.15 -36.54 14.92
N GLY A 32 7.76 -35.35 15.06
CA GLY A 32 8.68 -34.77 14.07
C GLY A 32 8.01 -33.92 13.00
N VAL A 33 6.70 -33.64 13.11
CA VAL A 33 6.02 -32.64 12.27
C VAL A 33 6.63 -31.26 12.51
N ARG A 34 6.79 -30.46 11.45
CA ARG A 34 7.12 -29.03 11.55
C ARG A 34 6.08 -28.19 10.85
N PHE A 35 5.77 -27.02 11.38
CA PHE A 35 4.77 -26.13 10.80
C PHE A 35 5.05 -24.65 11.10
N ASP A 36 4.42 -23.75 10.34
CA ASP A 36 4.26 -22.33 10.67
C ASP A 36 3.25 -21.64 9.73
N PHE A 37 3.11 -20.32 9.85
CA PHE A 37 2.31 -19.47 8.97
C PHE A 37 3.14 -18.40 8.24
N ASN A 38 4.43 -18.68 8.01
CA ASN A 38 5.34 -17.76 7.34
C ASN A 38 5.22 -17.95 5.82
N TYR A 39 4.59 -16.99 5.13
CA TYR A 39 4.27 -17.10 3.70
C TYR A 39 3.23 -18.21 3.37
N GLY A 40 2.11 -18.16 4.12
CA GLY A 40 1.02 -19.13 4.07
C GLY A 40 1.16 -20.20 5.16
N CYS A 41 0.19 -21.12 5.25
CA CYS A 41 0.25 -22.27 6.17
C CYS A 41 1.22 -23.30 5.61
N ARG A 42 2.32 -23.57 6.32
CA ARG A 42 3.38 -24.49 5.87
C ARG A 42 3.51 -25.67 6.82
N VAL A 43 3.79 -26.84 6.27
CA VAL A 43 4.00 -28.07 7.05
C VAL A 43 5.03 -28.98 6.38
N GLN A 44 5.81 -29.66 7.20
CA GLN A 44 6.69 -30.75 6.80
C GLN A 44 6.40 -31.95 7.71
N VAL A 45 6.27 -33.13 7.12
CA VAL A 45 6.03 -34.39 7.85
C VAL A 45 7.27 -35.29 7.76
N PRO A 46 7.51 -36.18 8.73
CA PRO A 46 8.70 -37.02 8.75
C PRO A 46 8.52 -38.39 8.08
N VAL A 47 7.30 -38.77 7.72
CA VAL A 47 6.97 -40.11 7.19
C VAL A 47 6.21 -39.98 5.86
N ASP A 48 6.61 -40.78 4.88
CA ASP A 48 6.01 -40.79 3.56
C ASP A 48 4.54 -41.20 3.61
N GLY A 49 3.71 -40.50 2.85
CA GLY A 49 2.30 -40.83 2.69
C GLY A 49 1.40 -40.35 3.83
N TRP A 50 1.96 -39.66 4.84
CA TRP A 50 1.15 -38.93 5.81
C TRP A 50 0.30 -37.89 5.10
N ARG A 51 -0.96 -37.78 5.53
CA ARG A 51 -1.96 -36.93 4.89
C ARG A 51 -2.04 -35.60 5.61
N VAL A 52 -1.86 -34.52 4.86
CA VAL A 52 -2.01 -33.15 5.34
C VAL A 52 -3.35 -32.61 4.87
N ARG A 53 -4.11 -32.02 5.79
CA ARG A 53 -5.34 -31.29 5.49
C ARG A 53 -5.24 -29.86 6.02
N MET A 54 -5.58 -28.89 5.17
CA MET A 54 -5.72 -27.49 5.54
C MET A 54 -7.17 -27.06 5.33
N ILE A 55 -7.76 -26.47 6.36
CA ILE A 55 -9.17 -26.03 6.35
C ILE A 55 -9.20 -24.54 6.65
N ASP A 56 -9.88 -23.76 5.81
CA ASP A 56 -10.25 -22.40 6.16
C ASP A 56 -11.35 -22.45 7.23
N ILE A 57 -11.05 -22.00 8.44
CA ILE A 57 -11.96 -22.08 9.59
C ILE A 57 -13.18 -21.18 9.38
N ASP A 58 -13.00 -20.05 8.71
CA ASP A 58 -14.04 -19.03 8.59
C ASP A 58 -15.03 -19.38 7.46
N THR A 59 -14.56 -20.02 6.38
CA THR A 59 -15.41 -20.46 5.26
C THR A 59 -15.78 -21.95 5.30
N HIS A 60 -15.20 -22.71 6.24
CA HIS A 60 -15.36 -24.17 6.40
C HIS A 60 -14.93 -25.00 5.18
N ASN A 61 -14.12 -24.44 4.29
CA ASN A 61 -13.66 -25.12 3.09
C ASN A 61 -12.34 -25.87 3.34
N VAL A 62 -12.25 -27.10 2.84
CA VAL A 62 -10.97 -27.81 2.73
C VAL A 62 -10.21 -27.26 1.53
N VAL A 63 -9.08 -26.60 1.79
CA VAL A 63 -8.28 -25.92 0.76
C VAL A 63 -7.07 -26.72 0.29
N PHE A 64 -6.68 -27.74 1.08
CA PHE A 64 -5.64 -28.70 0.74
C PHE A 64 -5.95 -30.02 1.46
N ASP A 65 -5.86 -31.16 0.77
CA ASP A 65 -6.07 -32.48 1.38
C ASP A 65 -5.37 -33.61 0.58
N GLU A 66 -4.09 -33.83 0.87
CA GLU A 66 -3.27 -34.78 0.11
C GLU A 66 -2.28 -35.54 1.00
N ALA A 67 -1.85 -36.72 0.54
CA ALA A 67 -0.70 -37.44 1.08
C ALA A 67 0.59 -36.79 0.55
N VAL A 68 1.59 -36.61 1.42
CA VAL A 68 2.79 -35.81 1.11
C VAL A 68 4.07 -36.63 1.32
N GLU A 69 5.16 -36.21 0.69
CA GLU A 69 6.48 -36.81 0.81
C GLU A 69 7.17 -36.37 2.11
N ALA A 70 7.86 -37.29 2.77
CA ALA A 70 8.63 -37.01 3.97
C ALA A 70 9.71 -35.95 3.70
N GLY A 71 9.84 -34.98 4.59
CA GLY A 71 10.84 -33.91 4.45
C GLY A 71 10.52 -32.87 3.37
N ALA A 72 9.48 -33.05 2.55
CA ALA A 72 9.00 -31.99 1.67
C ALA A 72 8.21 -30.93 2.47
N THR A 73 8.45 -29.65 2.19
CA THR A 73 7.61 -28.57 2.74
C THR A 73 6.41 -28.38 1.82
N VAL A 74 5.21 -28.54 2.38
CA VAL A 74 3.93 -28.29 1.72
C VAL A 74 3.35 -26.99 2.25
N ALA A 75 2.82 -26.16 1.37
CA ALA A 75 2.30 -24.85 1.71
C ALA A 75 0.91 -24.60 1.12
N SER A 76 0.08 -23.83 1.83
CA SER A 76 -1.19 -23.34 1.31
C SER A 76 -0.98 -22.53 0.03
N ARG A 77 -1.89 -22.67 -0.94
CA ARG A 77 -1.84 -21.90 -2.18
C ARG A 77 -1.91 -20.39 -1.94
N ARG A 78 -2.86 -19.97 -1.09
CA ARG A 78 -3.04 -18.55 -0.75
C ARG A 78 -1.97 -18.09 0.24
N LYS A 79 -1.42 -16.91 -0.01
CA LYS A 79 -0.33 -16.25 0.73
C LYS A 79 -0.79 -15.04 1.53
N TYR A 80 -2.00 -14.55 1.26
CA TYR A 80 -2.73 -13.66 2.13
C TYR A 80 -3.29 -14.41 3.35
N PHE A 81 -3.84 -13.68 4.31
CA PHE A 81 -4.42 -14.22 5.53
C PHE A 81 -5.55 -15.21 5.23
N VAL A 82 -5.38 -16.43 5.74
CA VAL A 82 -6.44 -17.44 5.85
C VAL A 82 -6.33 -18.04 7.24
N ARG A 83 -7.42 -17.98 8.01
CA ARG A 83 -7.47 -18.55 9.36
C ARG A 83 -7.50 -20.08 9.28
N THR A 84 -6.33 -20.67 9.10
CA THR A 84 -6.22 -22.09 8.70
C THR A 84 -6.20 -23.01 9.92
N ARG A 85 -6.95 -24.11 9.86
CA ARG A 85 -6.74 -25.30 10.69
C ARG A 85 -5.91 -26.30 9.89
N LEU A 86 -4.72 -26.60 10.40
CA LEU A 86 -3.81 -27.61 9.89
C LEU A 86 -4.05 -28.92 10.63
N GLN A 87 -4.23 -30.01 9.89
CA GLN A 87 -4.34 -31.37 10.42
C GLN A 87 -3.35 -32.28 9.69
N VAL A 88 -2.69 -33.17 10.43
CA VAL A 88 -1.80 -34.20 9.88
C VAL A 88 -2.27 -35.56 10.35
N PHE A 89 -2.38 -36.51 9.43
CA PHE A 89 -2.89 -37.85 9.67
C PHE A 89 -1.88 -38.93 9.27
N ASP A 90 -1.82 -39.97 10.09
CA ASP A 90 -1.15 -41.24 9.82
C ASP A 90 -2.24 -42.31 9.60
N GLY A 91 -2.55 -42.59 8.34
CA GLY A 91 -3.76 -43.34 7.98
C GLY A 91 -5.03 -42.63 8.48
N ALA A 92 -5.78 -43.27 9.39
CA ALA A 92 -6.97 -42.69 10.02
C ALA A 92 -6.68 -41.93 11.32
N ARG A 93 -5.45 -42.03 11.86
CA ARG A 93 -5.06 -41.44 13.14
C ARG A 93 -4.70 -39.97 12.95
N LEU A 94 -5.34 -39.08 13.69
CA LEU A 94 -4.93 -37.68 13.77
C LEU A 94 -3.65 -37.58 14.61
N VAL A 95 -2.56 -37.14 14.00
CA VAL A 95 -1.24 -36.99 14.64
C VAL A 95 -1.09 -35.59 15.23
N PHE A 96 -1.50 -34.58 14.46
CA PHE A 96 -1.32 -33.19 14.81
C PHE A 96 -2.51 -32.37 14.32
N GLU A 97 -2.98 -31.45 15.16
CA GLU A 97 -3.94 -30.43 14.78
C GLU A 97 -3.50 -29.10 15.37
N HIS A 98 -3.54 -28.06 14.54
CA HIS A 98 -3.29 -26.69 14.97
C HIS A 98 -4.23 -25.74 14.24
N ALA A 99 -5.04 -25.00 14.99
CA ALA A 99 -5.85 -23.92 14.48
C ALA A 99 -5.08 -22.60 14.57
N PHE A 100 -5.11 -21.79 13.51
CA PHE A 100 -4.50 -20.47 13.53
C PHE A 100 -5.06 -19.64 14.71
N ASP A 101 -4.15 -19.27 15.59
CA ASP A 101 -4.33 -18.38 16.73
C ASP A 101 -3.04 -17.57 16.90
N ALA A 102 -3.13 -16.26 16.61
CA ALA A 102 -2.00 -15.35 16.71
C ALA A 102 -2.02 -14.52 18.00
N ALA A 103 -2.93 -14.80 18.95
CA ALA A 103 -3.00 -14.06 20.19
C ALA A 103 -1.69 -14.18 20.98
N GLY A 104 -1.04 -13.04 21.26
CA GLY A 104 0.27 -12.98 21.91
C GLY A 104 1.42 -13.61 21.12
N GLN A 105 1.23 -13.91 19.83
CA GLN A 105 2.27 -14.48 18.97
C GLN A 105 2.98 -13.40 18.16
N PRO A 106 4.30 -13.54 17.90
CA PRO A 106 5.04 -12.61 17.06
C PRO A 106 4.62 -12.77 15.59
N VAL A 107 4.07 -11.70 15.00
CA VAL A 107 3.66 -11.66 13.59
C VAL A 107 4.43 -10.57 12.87
N LEU A 108 4.89 -10.85 11.65
CA LEU A 108 5.55 -9.88 10.79
C LEU A 108 4.64 -9.50 9.62
N VAL A 109 4.46 -8.20 9.39
CA VAL A 109 3.89 -7.66 8.15
C VAL A 109 4.97 -6.89 7.40
N ARG A 110 5.20 -7.25 6.13
CA ARG A 110 6.17 -6.59 5.25
C ARG A 110 5.45 -5.85 4.14
N LEU A 111 5.74 -4.57 3.98
CA LEU A 111 5.22 -3.78 2.86
C LEU A 111 6.05 -4.06 1.60
N ALA A 112 5.40 -4.44 0.51
CA ALA A 112 6.05 -4.67 -0.78
C ALA A 112 6.33 -3.36 -1.56
N SER A 113 6.09 -2.19 -0.94
CA SER A 113 6.32 -0.88 -1.53
C SER A 113 6.93 0.06 -0.50
N PRO A 114 8.01 0.80 -0.85
CA PRO A 114 8.59 1.82 0.03
C PRO A 114 7.86 3.18 -0.08
N ALA A 115 6.77 3.27 -0.85
CA ALA A 115 6.11 4.55 -1.12
C ALA A 115 5.41 5.12 0.12
N LEU A 116 5.50 6.45 0.28
CA LEU A 116 4.86 7.19 1.36
C LEU A 116 3.34 7.00 1.38
N GLY A 117 2.69 7.10 0.21
CA GLY A 117 1.23 6.98 0.10
C GLY A 117 0.74 5.59 0.50
N ASP A 118 1.39 4.56 -0.01
CA ASP A 118 1.10 3.16 0.31
C ASP A 118 1.23 2.89 1.82
N SER A 119 2.30 3.37 2.44
CA SER A 119 2.52 3.21 3.89
C SER A 119 1.44 3.90 4.72
N LEU A 120 1.04 5.12 4.35
CA LEU A 120 -0.02 5.87 5.03
C LEU A 120 -1.41 5.25 4.82
N ALA A 121 -1.65 4.66 3.64
CA ALA A 121 -2.90 3.98 3.33
C ALA A 121 -3.04 2.67 4.12
N TRP A 122 -1.96 1.89 4.22
CA TRP A 122 -2.03 0.51 4.72
C TRP A 122 -1.80 0.39 6.23
N MET A 123 -1.04 1.29 6.87
CA MET A 123 -0.78 1.22 8.31
C MET A 123 -2.04 1.05 9.19
N PRO A 124 -3.13 1.81 9.01
CA PRO A 124 -4.32 1.63 9.85
C PRO A 124 -5.06 0.31 9.58
N VAL A 125 -4.92 -0.26 8.38
CA VAL A 125 -5.46 -1.58 8.04
C VAL A 125 -4.62 -2.69 8.71
N ILE A 126 -3.30 -2.52 8.72
CA ILE A 126 -2.36 -3.42 9.40
C ILE A 126 -2.60 -3.42 10.91
N ASP A 127 -2.86 -2.25 11.51
CA ASP A 127 -3.20 -2.16 12.94
C ASP A 127 -4.56 -2.82 13.27
N ALA A 128 -5.56 -2.71 12.38
CA ALA A 128 -6.81 -3.44 12.55
C ALA A 128 -6.62 -4.96 12.60
N PHE A 129 -5.62 -5.50 11.87
CA PHE A 129 -5.26 -6.90 11.96
C PHE A 129 -4.68 -7.26 13.34
N ARG A 130 -3.79 -6.41 13.88
CA ARG A 130 -3.29 -6.56 15.26
C ARG A 130 -4.43 -6.61 16.26
N GLU A 131 -5.38 -5.67 16.17
CA GLU A 131 -6.51 -5.60 17.11
C GLU A 131 -7.39 -6.83 17.03
N GLN A 132 -7.75 -7.26 15.81
CA GLN A 132 -8.60 -8.42 15.58
C GLN A 132 -7.97 -9.72 16.11
N HIS A 133 -6.66 -9.89 15.95
CA HIS A 133 -5.96 -11.14 16.31
C HIS A 133 -5.18 -11.07 17.61
N ARG A 134 -5.08 -9.89 18.24
CA ARG A 134 -4.33 -9.63 19.49
C ARG A 134 -2.89 -10.14 19.43
N CYS A 135 -2.25 -10.01 18.26
CA CYS A 135 -0.88 -10.45 18.05
C CYS A 135 0.16 -9.40 18.45
N GLU A 136 1.40 -9.84 18.64
CA GLU A 136 2.56 -8.96 18.79
C GLU A 136 3.05 -8.61 17.38
N LEU A 137 2.57 -7.47 16.85
CA LEU A 137 2.75 -7.15 15.45
C LEU A 137 3.99 -6.30 15.19
N ARG A 138 4.87 -6.81 14.33
CA ARG A 138 5.99 -6.07 13.75
C ARG A 138 5.66 -5.64 12.33
N VAL A 139 6.03 -4.42 11.96
CA VAL A 139 5.82 -3.88 10.61
C VAL A 139 7.16 -3.48 10.01
N ALA A 140 7.54 -4.13 8.90
CA ALA A 140 8.74 -3.80 8.15
C ALA A 140 8.45 -2.72 7.11
N LEU A 141 9.13 -1.59 7.25
CA LEU A 141 9.05 -0.44 6.36
C LEU A 141 10.32 0.44 6.47
N PRO A 142 10.57 1.34 5.49
CA PRO A 142 11.75 2.21 5.52
C PRO A 142 11.87 3.04 6.81
N VAL A 143 13.08 3.11 7.37
CA VAL A 143 13.37 3.82 8.63
C VAL A 143 12.92 5.28 8.59
N ALA A 144 13.04 5.94 7.43
CA ALA A 144 12.61 7.32 7.23
C ALA A 144 11.09 7.54 7.49
N LEU A 145 10.27 6.49 7.39
CA LEU A 145 8.83 6.55 7.65
C LEU A 145 8.48 6.30 9.12
N HIS A 146 9.37 5.69 9.90
CA HIS A 146 9.09 5.35 11.30
C HIS A 146 8.60 6.54 12.15
N PRO A 147 9.21 7.74 12.05
CA PRO A 147 8.77 8.88 12.85
C PRO A 147 7.32 9.30 12.62
N LEU A 148 6.69 8.92 11.49
CA LEU A 148 5.27 9.21 11.24
C LEU A 148 4.33 8.33 12.08
N PHE A 149 4.77 7.13 12.46
CA PHE A 149 3.88 6.11 13.03
C PHE A 149 4.18 5.78 14.49
N ARG A 150 5.44 5.83 14.96
CA ARG A 150 5.81 5.36 16.32
C ARG A 150 4.93 5.92 17.44
N ALA A 151 4.65 7.22 17.40
CA ALA A 151 3.87 7.87 18.45
C ALA A 151 2.37 7.56 18.38
N GLY A 152 1.82 7.29 17.19
CA GLY A 152 0.41 6.99 16.99
C GLY A 152 0.06 5.51 17.09
N TYR A 153 1.07 4.64 17.01
CA TYR A 153 0.94 3.18 17.09
C TYR A 153 1.98 2.60 18.06
N PRO A 154 1.92 2.94 19.36
CA PRO A 154 2.90 2.48 20.35
C PRO A 154 2.88 0.95 20.55
N GLU A 155 1.81 0.27 20.14
CA GLU A 155 1.66 -1.19 20.20
C GLU A 155 2.34 -1.91 19.03
N LEU A 156 2.76 -1.18 17.99
CA LEU A 156 3.44 -1.76 16.83
C LEU A 156 4.96 -1.63 16.97
N GLU A 157 5.68 -2.71 16.68
CA GLU A 157 7.14 -2.66 16.56
C GLU A 157 7.51 -2.36 15.11
N LEU A 158 7.99 -1.14 14.84
CA LEU A 158 8.45 -0.75 13.51
C LEU A 158 9.90 -1.18 13.31
N VAL A 159 10.15 -1.98 12.28
CA VAL A 159 11.47 -2.53 11.96
C VAL A 159 11.89 -2.15 10.54
N SER A 160 13.20 -2.13 10.27
CA SER A 160 13.69 -2.04 8.88
C SER A 160 13.80 -3.43 8.27
N ASP A 161 13.85 -3.53 6.94
CA ASP A 161 14.06 -4.82 6.26
C ASP A 161 15.37 -5.50 6.72
N CYS A 162 16.45 -4.73 6.90
CA CYS A 162 17.72 -5.25 7.41
C CYS A 162 17.58 -5.85 8.82
N ASP A 163 16.77 -5.24 9.67
CA ASP A 163 16.52 -5.73 11.02
C ASP A 163 15.70 -7.02 10.99
N THR A 164 14.79 -7.20 10.02
CA THR A 164 13.99 -8.44 9.93
C THR A 164 14.85 -9.67 9.66
N ASP A 165 15.86 -9.57 8.80
CA ASP A 165 16.76 -10.67 8.50
C ASP A 165 17.68 -11.00 9.69
N ALA A 166 18.14 -9.97 10.42
CA ALA A 166 18.97 -10.12 11.61
C ALA A 166 18.19 -10.69 12.81
N ILE A 167 16.96 -10.21 13.04
CA ILE A 167 16.08 -10.70 14.10
C ILE A 167 15.61 -12.12 13.79
N GLY A 168 15.32 -12.44 12.53
CA GLY A 168 15.01 -13.81 12.10
C GLY A 168 16.16 -14.79 12.34
N ALA A 169 17.41 -14.32 12.31
CA ALA A 169 18.60 -15.15 12.52
C ALA A 169 19.01 -15.29 14.01
N SER A 170 18.57 -14.40 14.90
CA SER A 170 19.05 -14.34 16.30
C SER A 170 17.94 -14.34 17.36
N GLY A 171 16.69 -14.11 16.97
CA GLY A 171 15.53 -14.03 17.86
C GLY A 171 14.60 -15.24 17.78
N ALA A 172 13.49 -15.18 18.52
CA ALA A 172 12.41 -16.16 18.40
C ALA A 172 11.77 -16.08 16.99
N PRO A 173 11.42 -17.23 16.39
CA PRO A 173 10.82 -17.24 15.06
C PRO A 173 9.45 -16.56 15.05
N TYR A 174 9.11 -15.93 13.92
CA TYR A 174 7.76 -15.42 13.70
C TYR A 174 6.76 -16.57 13.57
N TYR A 175 5.60 -16.40 14.20
CA TYR A 175 4.46 -17.29 14.06
C TYR A 175 3.87 -17.24 12.66
N ALA A 176 3.69 -16.03 12.15
CA ALA A 176 3.17 -15.76 10.82
C ALA A 176 3.89 -14.58 10.17
N THR A 177 3.99 -14.62 8.85
CA THR A 177 4.51 -13.50 8.04
C THR A 177 3.59 -13.23 6.86
N TYR A 178 3.14 -11.98 6.73
CA TYR A 178 2.29 -11.51 5.63
C TYR A 178 3.01 -10.43 4.81
N HIS A 179 2.89 -10.52 3.50
CA HIS A 179 3.37 -9.50 2.58
C HIS A 179 2.17 -8.71 2.05
N VAL A 180 2.18 -7.39 2.21
CA VAL A 180 1.09 -6.51 1.79
C VAL A 180 1.58 -5.56 0.69
N GLY A 181 0.83 -5.47 -0.39
CA GLY A 181 1.21 -4.68 -1.55
C GLY A 181 0.27 -4.89 -2.72
N LEU A 182 0.63 -4.35 -3.89
CA LEU A 182 -0.09 -4.60 -5.14
C LEU A 182 0.78 -5.52 -6.00
N PHE A 183 0.38 -6.79 -6.13
CA PHE A 183 1.22 -7.82 -6.76
C PHE A 183 0.93 -7.94 -8.25
N SER A 184 2.00 -7.91 -9.03
CA SER A 184 1.98 -7.98 -10.49
C SER A 184 2.29 -9.42 -10.93
N PRO A 185 1.51 -10.02 -11.86
CA PRO A 185 0.36 -9.43 -12.55
C PRO A 185 -0.87 -9.31 -11.65
N TYR A 186 -1.65 -8.23 -11.79
CA TYR A 186 -2.76 -7.89 -10.89
C TYR A 186 -3.93 -8.89 -10.90
N ASP A 187 -3.97 -9.80 -11.86
CA ASP A 187 -4.95 -10.88 -11.95
C ASP A 187 -4.52 -12.17 -11.21
N GLU A 188 -3.29 -12.24 -10.69
CA GLU A 188 -2.86 -13.34 -9.83
C GLU A 188 -3.68 -13.35 -8.53
N ARG A 189 -3.94 -14.56 -8.00
CA ARG A 189 -4.82 -14.77 -6.84
C ARG A 189 -4.18 -15.53 -5.69
N ASP A 190 -2.88 -15.73 -5.76
CA ASP A 190 -2.11 -16.42 -4.73
C ASP A 190 -1.66 -15.43 -3.65
N HIS A 191 -1.19 -14.23 -4.01
CA HIS A 191 -0.78 -13.19 -3.03
C HIS A 191 -1.87 -12.17 -2.72
N GLN A 192 -2.86 -12.02 -3.60
CA GLN A 192 -4.00 -11.12 -3.37
C GLN A 192 -5.34 -11.79 -3.67
N PRO A 193 -6.38 -11.59 -2.83
CA PRO A 193 -7.67 -12.27 -3.01
C PRO A 193 -8.47 -11.72 -4.19
N THR A 194 -8.26 -10.45 -4.54
CA THR A 194 -8.97 -9.74 -5.62
C THR A 194 -7.99 -8.91 -6.42
N ASP A 195 -8.37 -8.53 -7.64
CA ASP A 195 -7.61 -7.53 -8.39
C ASP A 195 -7.57 -6.22 -7.60
N PRO A 196 -6.39 -5.67 -7.26
CA PRO A 196 -6.31 -4.46 -6.46
C PRO A 196 -6.94 -3.24 -7.15
N ARG A 197 -7.09 -3.26 -8.49
CA ARG A 197 -7.64 -2.16 -9.29
C ARG A 197 -9.15 -1.99 -9.13
N VAL A 198 -9.85 -3.02 -8.64
CA VAL A 198 -11.31 -2.96 -8.42
C VAL A 198 -11.70 -2.45 -7.04
N SER A 199 -10.72 -2.17 -6.18
CA SER A 199 -10.91 -1.76 -4.78
C SER A 199 -10.16 -0.45 -4.50
N SER A 200 -10.38 0.15 -3.33
CA SER A 200 -9.47 1.21 -2.85
C SER A 200 -8.12 0.61 -2.43
N MET A 201 -7.10 1.45 -2.32
CA MET A 201 -5.78 1.02 -1.83
C MET A 201 -5.85 0.39 -0.44
N GLN A 202 -6.75 0.86 0.42
CA GLN A 202 -6.95 0.29 1.76
C GLN A 202 -7.70 -1.04 1.70
N ASP A 203 -8.78 -1.10 0.93
CA ASP A 203 -9.62 -2.29 0.84
C ASP A 203 -8.86 -3.47 0.25
N ALA A 204 -8.00 -3.23 -0.76
CA ALA A 204 -7.14 -4.27 -1.32
C ALA A 204 -6.31 -4.97 -0.23
N VAL A 205 -5.72 -4.21 0.70
CA VAL A 205 -4.95 -4.76 1.83
C VAL A 205 -5.86 -5.30 2.94
N ALA A 206 -7.05 -4.72 3.13
CA ALA A 206 -8.02 -5.22 4.10
C ALA A 206 -8.46 -6.64 3.74
N TYR A 207 -8.72 -6.90 2.45
CA TYR A 207 -9.00 -8.24 1.95
C TYR A 207 -7.80 -9.19 2.12
N MET A 208 -6.56 -8.72 1.90
CA MET A 208 -5.37 -9.55 2.12
C MET A 208 -5.18 -9.93 3.59
N LEU A 209 -5.55 -9.07 4.54
CA LEU A 209 -5.38 -9.34 5.96
C LEU A 209 -6.64 -9.90 6.62
N GLY A 210 -7.74 -10.08 5.88
CA GLY A 210 -9.00 -10.59 6.43
C GLY A 210 -9.60 -9.68 7.50
N VAL A 211 -9.44 -8.37 7.36
CA VAL A 211 -10.06 -7.36 8.23
C VAL A 211 -11.18 -6.64 7.48
N PRO A 212 -12.18 -6.05 8.16
CA PRO A 212 -13.27 -5.36 7.48
C PRO A 212 -12.76 -4.27 6.51
N PRO A 213 -13.24 -4.21 5.25
CA PRO A 213 -12.89 -3.09 4.35
C PRO A 213 -13.49 -1.78 4.86
N GLY A 214 -12.93 -0.66 4.43
CA GLY A 214 -13.36 0.68 4.82
C GLY A 214 -12.19 1.64 4.98
N GLU A 215 -12.45 2.91 4.66
CA GLU A 215 -11.47 3.97 4.80
C GLU A 215 -11.13 4.23 6.28
N ARG A 216 -9.83 4.19 6.59
CA ARG A 216 -9.28 4.49 7.91
C ARG A 216 -8.18 5.53 7.78
N ARG A 217 -8.31 6.66 8.48
CA ARG A 217 -7.23 7.63 8.59
C ARG A 217 -6.16 7.10 9.54
N PRO A 218 -4.86 7.14 9.19
CA PRO A 218 -3.82 6.70 10.10
C PRO A 218 -3.77 7.58 11.36
N ARG A 219 -3.51 6.95 12.51
CA ARG A 219 -3.20 7.64 13.77
C ARG A 219 -1.83 8.31 13.65
N MET A 220 -1.79 9.55 13.18
CA MET A 220 -0.54 10.29 12.99
C MET A 220 -0.42 11.41 14.03
N ILE A 221 0.68 11.40 14.78
CA ILE A 221 1.00 12.44 15.76
C ILE A 221 2.08 13.35 15.17
N VAL A 222 1.73 14.62 14.99
CA VAL A 222 2.67 15.66 14.59
C VAL A 222 3.52 16.00 15.81
N ALA A 223 4.82 15.70 15.75
CA ALA A 223 5.72 15.88 16.88
C ALA A 223 5.93 17.35 17.26
N ASP A 224 5.98 18.21 16.24
CA ASP A 224 6.16 19.65 16.40
C ASP A 224 4.93 20.40 15.87
N THR A 225 4.15 20.94 16.80
CA THR A 225 2.89 21.65 16.53
C THR A 225 3.05 23.17 16.51
N LEU A 226 4.29 23.67 16.47
CA LEU A 226 4.55 25.10 16.42
C LEU A 226 4.27 25.66 15.01
N ARG A 227 3.29 26.56 14.93
CA ARG A 227 3.03 27.35 13.72
C ARG A 227 4.14 28.39 13.51
N ARG A 228 4.92 28.20 12.45
CA ARG A 228 6.04 29.10 12.06
C ARG A 228 5.64 30.21 11.09
N ILE A 229 4.62 29.98 10.27
CA ILE A 229 4.15 30.93 9.26
C ILE A 229 2.85 31.56 9.76
N ALA A 230 2.91 32.86 10.06
CA ALA A 230 1.76 33.60 10.58
C ALA A 230 0.68 33.85 9.50
N GLN A 231 1.09 34.19 8.28
CA GLN A 231 0.17 34.43 7.17
C GLN A 231 -0.60 33.15 6.79
N PRO A 232 -1.82 33.26 6.24
CA PRO A 232 -2.51 32.10 5.67
C PRO A 232 -1.74 31.56 4.45
N TYR A 233 -1.70 30.24 4.32
CA TYR A 233 -0.97 29.61 3.24
C TYR A 233 -1.58 28.28 2.79
N VAL A 234 -1.27 27.93 1.55
CA VAL A 234 -1.65 26.68 0.89
C VAL A 234 -0.38 25.93 0.51
N CYS A 235 -0.34 24.64 0.84
CA CYS A 235 0.72 23.77 0.37
C CYS A 235 0.32 23.10 -0.94
N ILE A 236 1.26 23.00 -1.89
CA ILE A 236 1.08 22.28 -3.14
C ILE A 236 2.14 21.18 -3.31
N ALA A 237 1.76 20.09 -3.97
CA ALA A 237 2.69 19.06 -4.44
C ALA A 237 2.42 18.76 -5.91
N THR A 238 3.45 18.94 -6.72
CA THR A 238 3.39 18.94 -8.19
C THR A 238 4.16 17.78 -8.79
N GLN A 239 4.98 17.07 -8.02
CA GLN A 239 5.78 15.94 -8.48
C GLN A 239 5.10 14.59 -8.20
N ALA A 240 5.39 13.60 -9.05
CA ALA A 240 4.91 12.23 -8.91
C ALA A 240 5.85 11.22 -9.60
N THR A 241 5.65 9.92 -9.33
CA THR A 241 6.53 8.85 -9.82
C THR A 241 6.26 8.44 -11.28
N ALA A 242 5.19 8.93 -11.91
CA ALA A 242 4.86 8.65 -13.30
C ALA A 242 4.13 9.84 -13.92
N GLN A 243 4.39 10.15 -15.20
CA GLN A 243 3.85 11.30 -15.92
C GLN A 243 2.31 11.31 -15.94
N CYS A 244 1.67 10.14 -15.95
CA CYS A 244 0.22 10.01 -15.92
C CYS A 244 -0.43 10.52 -14.61
N LYS A 245 0.35 10.63 -13.52
CA LYS A 245 -0.10 11.19 -12.24
C LYS A 245 0.01 12.72 -12.19
N TYR A 246 0.80 13.34 -13.06
CA TYR A 246 0.95 14.80 -13.12
C TYR A 246 -0.32 15.49 -13.60
N TRP A 247 -0.50 16.75 -13.21
CA TRP A 247 -1.45 17.63 -13.85
C TRP A 247 -0.84 18.21 -15.13
N ASN A 248 -1.07 17.52 -16.26
CA ASN A 248 -0.44 17.81 -17.54
C ASN A 248 -1.04 19.03 -18.28
N ASN A 249 -1.90 19.82 -17.64
CA ASN A 249 -2.43 21.04 -18.25
C ASN A 249 -1.41 22.17 -18.14
N PRO A 250 -0.91 22.75 -19.25
CA PRO A 250 0.12 23.78 -19.22
C PRO A 250 -0.33 25.10 -18.57
N ARG A 251 -1.64 25.38 -18.53
CA ARG A 251 -2.21 26.53 -17.80
C ARG A 251 -2.47 26.21 -16.33
N GLY A 252 -2.42 24.94 -15.94
CA GLY A 252 -2.95 24.45 -14.66
C GLY A 252 -2.34 25.14 -13.44
N TRP A 253 -1.13 24.72 -13.05
CA TRP A 253 -0.47 25.25 -11.87
C TRP A 253 -0.25 26.77 -11.91
N PRO A 254 0.24 27.40 -13.01
CA PRO A 254 0.44 28.84 -13.04
C PRO A 254 -0.84 29.64 -12.76
N THR A 255 -1.97 29.27 -13.39
CA THR A 255 -3.24 29.96 -13.19
C THR A 255 -3.79 29.75 -11.77
N LEU A 256 -3.70 28.52 -11.24
CA LEU A 256 -4.13 28.24 -9.87
C LEU A 256 -3.31 29.04 -8.83
N ILE A 257 -1.99 29.08 -8.97
CA ILE A 257 -1.11 29.78 -8.02
C ILE A 257 -1.40 31.29 -8.05
N ALA A 258 -1.60 31.87 -9.23
CA ALA A 258 -1.98 33.27 -9.35
C ALA A 258 -3.31 33.56 -8.64
N HIS A 259 -4.31 32.70 -8.82
CA HIS A 259 -5.60 32.81 -8.12
C HIS A 259 -5.45 32.73 -6.60
N LEU A 260 -4.72 31.73 -6.08
CA LEU A 260 -4.48 31.58 -4.65
C LEU A 260 -3.79 32.81 -4.02
N LYS A 261 -2.83 33.41 -4.74
CA LYS A 261 -2.18 34.65 -4.31
C LYS A 261 -3.15 35.83 -4.30
N GLN A 262 -4.04 35.94 -5.29
CA GLN A 262 -5.09 36.98 -5.31
C GLN A 262 -6.08 36.82 -4.16
N ARG A 263 -6.32 35.59 -3.70
CA ARG A 263 -7.08 35.26 -2.49
C ARG A 263 -6.30 35.50 -1.18
N GLY A 264 -5.08 36.04 -1.25
CA GLY A 264 -4.27 36.40 -0.08
C GLY A 264 -3.45 35.25 0.53
N PHE A 265 -3.41 34.07 -0.10
CA PHE A 265 -2.58 32.96 0.38
C PHE A 265 -1.14 33.06 -0.11
N ARG A 266 -0.22 32.72 0.79
CA ARG A 266 1.11 32.21 0.37
C ARG A 266 0.96 30.82 -0.24
N VAL A 267 1.76 30.49 -1.25
CA VAL A 267 1.68 29.19 -1.93
C VAL A 267 3.04 28.50 -1.87
N LEU A 268 3.11 27.38 -1.16
CA LEU A 268 4.36 26.69 -0.84
C LEU A 268 4.43 25.36 -1.58
N CYS A 269 5.45 25.17 -2.43
CA CYS A 269 5.71 23.88 -3.04
C CYS A 269 6.52 23.00 -2.09
N ILE A 270 5.96 21.87 -1.67
CA ILE A 270 6.55 21.00 -0.63
C ILE A 270 7.04 19.65 -1.18
N ASP A 271 7.19 19.54 -2.51
CA ASP A 271 7.73 18.35 -3.18
C ASP A 271 9.14 18.01 -2.67
N ARG A 272 9.52 16.73 -2.72
CA ARG A 272 10.92 16.34 -2.45
C ARG A 272 11.86 16.96 -3.47
N ASP A 273 11.53 16.80 -4.75
CA ASP A 273 12.38 17.19 -5.86
C ASP A 273 11.86 18.49 -6.48
N ARG A 274 12.76 19.43 -6.74
CA ARG A 274 12.41 20.65 -7.47
C ARG A 274 12.15 20.39 -8.95
N GLU A 275 12.86 19.42 -9.52
CA GLU A 275 12.66 18.94 -10.88
C GLU A 275 12.67 17.40 -10.86
N TYR A 276 11.71 16.76 -11.51
CA TYR A 276 11.62 15.31 -11.59
C TYR A 276 11.01 14.85 -12.92
N GLY A 277 11.50 13.73 -13.43
CA GLY A 277 11.06 13.11 -14.67
C GLY A 277 12.23 12.61 -15.52
N LEU A 278 11.91 12.19 -16.75
CA LEU A 278 12.89 11.73 -17.72
C LEU A 278 13.26 12.83 -18.73
N PRO A 279 14.39 12.71 -19.44
CA PRO A 279 14.69 13.58 -20.58
C PRO A 279 13.50 13.65 -21.56
N GLY A 280 13.03 14.86 -21.88
CA GLY A 280 11.86 15.09 -22.74
C GLY A 280 10.50 15.12 -22.01
N ALA A 281 10.44 14.76 -20.73
CA ALA A 281 9.25 14.82 -19.87
C ALA A 281 9.62 15.33 -18.46
N LEU A 282 10.48 16.35 -18.39
CA LEU A 282 10.93 16.94 -17.14
C LEU A 282 9.88 17.90 -16.59
N ASN A 283 9.45 17.67 -15.35
CA ASN A 283 8.49 18.52 -14.64
C ASN A 283 9.22 19.37 -13.61
N ARG A 284 8.94 20.67 -13.58
CA ARG A 284 9.61 21.63 -12.69
C ARG A 284 8.62 22.21 -11.71
N MET A 285 9.10 22.52 -10.50
CA MET A 285 8.39 23.35 -9.55
C MET A 285 7.85 24.61 -10.24
N PRO A 286 6.57 24.96 -10.07
CA PRO A 286 6.02 26.18 -10.65
C PRO A 286 6.76 27.43 -10.16
N ALA A 287 7.13 28.33 -11.09
CA ALA A 287 8.00 29.47 -10.81
C ALA A 287 7.47 30.43 -9.73
N ASP A 288 6.15 30.55 -9.61
CA ASP A 288 5.49 31.45 -8.66
C ASP A 288 5.21 30.81 -7.29
N ALA A 289 5.50 29.53 -7.09
CA ALA A 289 5.41 28.91 -5.77
C ALA A 289 6.67 29.17 -4.96
N GLU A 290 6.52 29.35 -3.65
CA GLU A 290 7.64 29.44 -2.73
C GLU A 290 8.35 28.09 -2.60
N ASP A 291 9.68 28.10 -2.68
CA ASP A 291 10.51 26.90 -2.67
C ASP A 291 10.64 26.33 -1.25
N PHE A 292 9.73 25.41 -0.92
CA PHE A 292 9.81 24.58 0.27
C PHE A 292 10.25 23.15 -0.07
N THR A 293 10.83 22.95 -1.26
CA THR A 293 11.21 21.62 -1.73
C THR A 293 12.38 21.03 -0.94
N GLY A 294 12.78 19.81 -1.28
CA GLY A 294 13.92 19.10 -0.69
C GLY A 294 13.53 17.87 0.11
N GLU A 295 14.51 16.97 0.26
CA GLU A 295 14.42 15.77 1.10
C GLU A 295 14.52 16.15 2.58
N ARG A 296 13.40 16.62 3.12
CA ARG A 296 13.27 16.97 4.54
C ARG A 296 12.58 15.85 5.32
N PRO A 297 12.83 15.75 6.64
CA PRO A 297 12.09 14.84 7.50
C PRO A 297 10.57 15.00 7.33
N LEU A 298 9.87 13.87 7.21
CA LEU A 298 8.42 13.89 6.95
C LEU A 298 7.61 14.51 8.10
N GLN A 299 8.13 14.50 9.33
CA GLN A 299 7.54 15.22 10.46
C GLN A 299 7.58 16.74 10.27
N GLU A 300 8.60 17.31 9.61
CA GLU A 300 8.61 18.74 9.24
C GLU A 300 7.53 19.04 8.20
N ARG A 301 7.32 18.13 7.24
CA ARG A 301 6.24 18.24 6.25
C ARG A 301 4.87 18.15 6.92
N ALA A 302 4.69 17.22 7.85
CA ALA A 302 3.47 17.08 8.63
C ALA A 302 3.18 18.34 9.48
N SER A 303 4.19 18.89 10.15
CA SER A 303 4.08 20.14 10.91
C SER A 303 3.63 21.32 10.03
N LEU A 304 4.23 21.48 8.85
CA LEU A 304 3.83 22.50 7.88
C LEU A 304 2.40 22.28 7.38
N LEU A 305 2.03 21.05 7.03
CA LEU A 305 0.69 20.75 6.54
C LEU A 305 -0.39 20.98 7.59
N ALA A 306 -0.12 20.63 8.86
CA ALA A 306 -1.07 20.76 9.96
C ALA A 306 -1.52 22.21 10.24
N HIS A 307 -0.79 23.20 9.73
CA HIS A 307 -1.14 24.62 9.84
C HIS A 307 -1.49 25.29 8.50
N ALA A 308 -1.44 24.56 7.39
CA ALA A 308 -1.91 25.05 6.09
C ALA A 308 -3.43 25.18 6.10
N ALA A 309 -3.96 26.17 5.38
CA ALA A 309 -5.41 26.32 5.19
C ALA A 309 -5.98 25.07 4.50
N PHE A 310 -5.32 24.66 3.42
CA PHE A 310 -5.58 23.40 2.72
C PHE A 310 -4.37 23.02 1.89
N PHE A 311 -4.46 21.85 1.26
CA PHE A 311 -3.45 21.29 0.38
C PHE A 311 -4.02 21.01 -1.01
N VAL A 312 -3.25 21.28 -2.06
CA VAL A 312 -3.59 20.90 -3.45
C VAL A 312 -2.50 19.99 -4.01
N GLY A 313 -2.87 18.79 -4.43
CA GLY A 313 -1.88 17.83 -4.93
C GLY A 313 -2.45 16.78 -5.86
N LEU A 314 -1.60 15.80 -6.15
CA LEU A 314 -1.87 14.71 -7.10
C LEU A 314 -2.36 13.45 -6.37
N GLY A 315 -2.62 12.36 -7.11
CA GLY A 315 -2.75 11.02 -6.53
C GLY A 315 -1.40 10.46 -6.03
N SER A 316 -0.75 11.15 -5.08
CA SER A 316 0.61 10.87 -4.61
C SER A 316 0.72 10.89 -3.07
N GLY A 317 1.88 10.49 -2.54
CA GLY A 317 2.08 10.32 -1.10
C GLY A 317 1.89 11.58 -0.25
N LEU A 318 2.16 12.78 -0.79
CA LEU A 318 1.95 14.03 -0.04
C LEU A 318 0.45 14.35 0.17
N SER A 319 -0.43 13.91 -0.74
CA SER A 319 -1.88 14.00 -0.53
C SER A 319 -2.33 13.11 0.63
N TRP A 320 -1.77 11.90 0.74
CA TRP A 320 -2.02 11.03 1.88
C TRP A 320 -1.49 11.63 3.18
N LEU A 321 -0.33 12.28 3.16
CA LEU A 321 0.24 12.94 4.34
C LEU A 321 -0.62 14.11 4.81
N ALA A 322 -1.08 14.96 3.89
CA ALA A 322 -1.99 16.07 4.17
C ALA A 322 -3.32 15.57 4.76
N TRP A 323 -3.89 14.50 4.18
CA TRP A 323 -5.09 13.87 4.71
C TRP A 323 -4.86 13.26 6.11
N ALA A 324 -3.70 12.63 6.33
CA ALA A 324 -3.34 12.03 7.61
C ALA A 324 -3.24 13.06 8.75
N VAL A 325 -2.71 14.27 8.50
CA VAL A 325 -2.71 15.36 9.51
C VAL A 325 -4.06 16.07 9.64
N GLY A 326 -5.05 15.74 8.81
CA GLY A 326 -6.38 16.37 8.83
C GLY A 326 -6.49 17.68 8.04
N THR A 327 -5.49 18.04 7.23
CA THR A 327 -5.56 19.19 6.32
C THR A 327 -6.56 18.87 5.19
N PRO A 328 -7.48 19.78 4.83
CA PRO A 328 -8.35 19.60 3.66
C PRO A 328 -7.53 19.40 2.38
N VAL A 329 -7.89 18.42 1.55
CA VAL A 329 -7.13 18.05 0.34
C VAL A 329 -7.96 18.21 -0.92
N VAL A 330 -7.51 19.09 -1.82
CA VAL A 330 -7.93 19.11 -3.23
C VAL A 330 -7.02 18.17 -4.01
N MET A 331 -7.59 17.10 -4.57
CA MET A 331 -6.82 16.06 -5.25
C MET A 331 -7.10 16.04 -6.76
N ILE A 332 -6.09 16.40 -7.55
CA ILE A 332 -6.13 16.40 -9.01
C ILE A 332 -5.59 15.06 -9.52
N SER A 333 -6.47 14.22 -10.06
CA SER A 333 -6.06 12.97 -10.71
C SER A 333 -7.09 12.55 -11.76
N GLY A 334 -6.62 12.27 -12.97
CA GLY A 334 -7.42 11.66 -14.03
C GLY A 334 -7.01 10.23 -14.36
N PHE A 335 -5.82 9.80 -13.95
CA PHE A 335 -5.28 8.46 -14.24
C PHE A 335 -5.92 7.38 -13.34
N SER A 336 -6.35 7.74 -12.13
CA SER A 336 -7.02 6.85 -11.18
C SER A 336 -8.48 7.25 -10.99
N HIS A 337 -9.34 6.25 -10.79
CA HIS A 337 -10.73 6.43 -10.38
C HIS A 337 -10.80 7.02 -8.95
N PRO A 338 -11.77 7.87 -8.60
CA PRO A 338 -11.92 8.44 -7.26
C PRO A 338 -12.03 7.46 -6.08
N LYS A 339 -12.21 6.16 -6.37
CA LYS A 339 -12.26 5.10 -5.34
C LYS A 339 -10.88 4.59 -4.94
N THR A 340 -9.85 4.91 -5.71
CA THR A 340 -8.50 4.34 -5.54
C THR A 340 -7.83 4.91 -4.29
N GLU A 341 -7.86 6.23 -4.16
CA GLU A 341 -7.33 6.95 -3.00
C GLU A 341 -8.39 7.12 -1.89
N PHE A 342 -8.05 7.88 -0.85
CA PHE A 342 -9.01 8.29 0.18
C PHE A 342 -10.07 9.27 -0.37
N HIS A 343 -11.22 9.27 0.29
CA HIS A 343 -12.31 10.18 0.02
C HIS A 343 -11.95 11.61 0.41
N THR A 344 -12.19 12.51 -0.53
CA THR A 344 -12.24 13.95 -0.29
C THR A 344 -13.39 14.54 -1.11
N PRO A 345 -14.23 15.43 -0.55
CA PRO A 345 -15.25 16.13 -1.32
C PRO A 345 -14.64 17.07 -2.37
N TRP A 346 -13.33 17.31 -2.30
CA TRP A 346 -12.57 18.19 -3.18
C TRP A 346 -11.76 17.43 -4.25
N ARG A 347 -12.23 16.24 -4.64
CA ARG A 347 -11.63 15.43 -5.71
C ARG A 347 -11.89 16.06 -7.08
N VAL A 348 -10.83 16.30 -7.85
CA VAL A 348 -10.89 16.87 -9.21
C VAL A 348 -10.56 15.81 -10.26
N ILE A 349 -11.58 15.36 -10.99
CA ILE A 349 -11.47 14.44 -12.13
C ILE A 349 -12.40 14.87 -13.25
N ASN A 350 -11.98 14.73 -14.51
CA ASN A 350 -12.82 14.96 -15.67
C ASN A 350 -13.17 13.61 -16.33
N PHE A 351 -14.46 13.29 -16.43
CA PHE A 351 -14.95 12.03 -17.01
C PHE A 351 -15.26 12.10 -18.50
N HIS A 352 -15.22 13.27 -19.13
CA HIS A 352 -15.36 13.43 -20.59
C HIS A 352 -14.15 12.88 -21.40
N PRO A 353 -12.88 13.12 -21.00
CA PRO A 353 -11.71 12.55 -21.67
C PRO A 353 -11.44 11.10 -21.21
N CYS A 354 -10.41 10.47 -21.82
CA CYS A 354 -9.79 9.27 -21.26
C CYS A 354 -9.49 9.45 -19.77
N ASN A 355 -9.84 8.49 -18.92
CA ASN A 355 -9.63 8.57 -17.47
C ASN A 355 -9.49 7.17 -16.85
N SER A 356 -9.06 7.10 -15.58
CA SER A 356 -9.03 5.87 -14.77
C SER A 356 -8.21 4.72 -15.38
N CYS A 357 -7.13 5.02 -16.13
CA CYS A 357 -6.26 4.03 -16.75
C CYS A 357 -5.69 3.02 -15.75
N PHE A 358 -5.35 3.43 -14.53
CA PHE A 358 -4.88 2.53 -13.48
C PHE A 358 -5.89 1.42 -13.15
N ASN A 359 -7.17 1.78 -13.19
CA ASN A 359 -8.27 0.92 -12.76
C ASN A 359 -8.78 0.01 -13.88
N ASP A 360 -8.23 0.14 -15.09
CA ASP A 360 -8.60 -0.70 -16.23
C ASP A 360 -7.94 -2.07 -16.11
N THR A 361 -8.75 -3.13 -15.95
CA THR A 361 -8.22 -4.48 -15.78
C THR A 361 -7.55 -5.02 -17.05
N ALA A 362 -7.82 -4.43 -18.23
CA ALA A 362 -7.16 -4.77 -19.48
C ALA A 362 -5.72 -4.25 -19.60
N HIS A 363 -5.28 -3.38 -18.68
CA HIS A 363 -3.96 -2.76 -18.73
C HIS A 363 -3.19 -2.91 -17.43
N GLN A 364 -1.96 -3.41 -17.52
CA GLN A 364 -1.06 -3.52 -16.39
C GLN A 364 -0.23 -2.23 -16.26
N PHE A 365 -0.18 -1.69 -15.05
CA PHE A 365 0.68 -0.54 -14.76
C PHE A 365 2.14 -0.97 -14.84
N ASP A 366 2.92 -0.26 -15.64
CA ASP A 366 4.37 -0.47 -15.76
C ASP A 366 5.08 0.60 -14.93
N PRO A 367 5.67 0.23 -13.77
CA PRO A 367 6.39 1.19 -12.93
C PRO A 367 7.71 1.67 -13.55
N ASP A 368 8.25 0.96 -14.55
CA ASP A 368 9.50 1.29 -15.22
C ASP A 368 9.27 2.22 -16.43
N ASP A 369 8.05 2.29 -16.97
CA ASP A 369 7.64 3.30 -17.96
C ASP A 369 7.12 4.57 -17.26
N PHE A 370 8.00 5.54 -17.03
CA PHE A 370 7.60 6.85 -16.49
C PHE A 370 6.49 7.53 -17.31
N ASN A 371 6.43 7.30 -18.63
CA ASN A 371 5.44 7.89 -19.50
C ASN A 371 4.18 7.02 -19.69
N TRP A 372 3.98 5.98 -18.88
CA TRP A 372 2.92 5.00 -19.04
C TRP A 372 1.54 5.62 -19.33
N CYS A 373 0.98 5.29 -20.50
CA CYS A 373 -0.33 5.77 -20.96
C CYS A 373 -0.94 4.74 -21.92
N PRO A 374 -1.48 3.63 -21.41
CA PRO A 374 -1.66 2.39 -22.18
C PRO A 374 -2.65 2.56 -23.34
N ARG A 375 -3.71 3.36 -23.15
CA ARG A 375 -4.74 3.60 -24.17
C ARG A 375 -4.32 4.58 -25.27
N ARG A 376 -3.19 5.29 -25.12
CA ARG A 376 -2.75 6.38 -26.02
C ARG A 376 -1.25 6.36 -26.33
N ALA A 377 -0.56 5.24 -26.08
CA ALA A 377 0.90 5.13 -26.21
C ALA A 377 1.47 5.55 -27.59
N GLY A 378 0.69 5.39 -28.67
CA GLY A 378 1.07 5.76 -30.04
C GLY A 378 0.50 7.09 -30.58
N ASN A 379 -0.21 7.87 -29.77
CA ASN A 379 -0.83 9.12 -30.21
C ASN A 379 -0.32 10.31 -29.37
N GLY A 380 0.81 10.88 -29.80
CA GLY A 380 1.56 11.89 -29.04
C GLY A 380 0.72 13.09 -28.59
N MET A 381 -0.23 13.56 -29.42
CA MET A 381 -1.09 14.71 -29.07
C MET A 381 -2.19 14.38 -28.06
N GLN A 382 -2.49 13.09 -27.84
CA GLN A 382 -3.56 12.65 -26.95
C GLN A 382 -3.05 11.96 -25.67
N ARG A 383 -1.71 11.90 -25.47
CA ARG A 383 -1.15 11.37 -24.23
C ARG A 383 -1.58 12.24 -23.05
N PHE A 384 -1.84 11.57 -21.93
CA PHE A 384 -2.22 12.21 -20.66
C PHE A 384 -3.44 13.15 -20.73
N GLN A 385 -4.31 12.95 -21.73
CA GLN A 385 -5.58 13.70 -21.85
C GLN A 385 -6.40 13.67 -20.55
N CYS A 386 -6.26 12.61 -19.77
CA CYS A 386 -6.87 12.43 -18.45
C CYS A 386 -6.60 13.59 -17.48
N THR A 387 -5.46 14.26 -17.57
CA THR A 387 -5.14 15.43 -16.74
C THR A 387 -4.90 16.69 -17.55
N THR A 388 -4.53 16.61 -18.83
CA THR A 388 -4.48 17.80 -19.70
C THR A 388 -5.86 18.46 -19.85
N ALA A 389 -6.94 17.68 -19.90
CA ALA A 389 -8.31 18.19 -20.03
C ALA A 389 -8.93 18.66 -18.70
N ILE A 390 -8.20 18.59 -17.57
CA ILE A 390 -8.61 19.24 -16.33
C ILE A 390 -8.17 20.70 -16.44
N GLY A 391 -9.11 21.59 -16.73
CA GLY A 391 -8.85 23.04 -16.83
C GLY A 391 -8.59 23.67 -15.46
N PRO A 392 -7.76 24.73 -15.36
CA PRO A 392 -7.53 25.44 -14.11
C PRO A 392 -8.81 26.01 -13.52
N GLU A 393 -9.79 26.40 -14.34
CA GLU A 393 -11.06 26.96 -13.90
C GLU A 393 -11.84 25.96 -13.02
N PHE A 394 -11.85 24.68 -13.39
CA PHE A 394 -12.50 23.63 -12.60
C PHE A 394 -11.80 23.40 -11.24
N VAL A 395 -10.47 23.49 -11.21
CA VAL A 395 -9.70 23.38 -9.96
C VAL A 395 -9.97 24.60 -9.08
N ILE A 396 -10.02 25.80 -9.67
CA ILE A 396 -10.31 27.06 -8.98
C ILE A 396 -11.70 27.03 -8.35
N GLU A 397 -12.74 26.64 -9.09
CA GLU A 397 -14.10 26.50 -8.55
C GLU A 397 -14.16 25.49 -7.39
N THR A 398 -13.37 24.42 -7.44
CA THR A 398 -13.29 23.44 -6.35
C THR A 398 -12.58 24.03 -5.13
N VAL A 399 -11.50 24.78 -5.35
CA VAL A 399 -10.77 25.50 -4.31
C VAL A 399 -11.63 26.59 -3.67
N ASP A 400 -12.37 27.36 -4.46
CA ASP A 400 -13.24 28.43 -3.95
C ASP A 400 -14.37 27.86 -3.09
N ARG A 401 -15.00 26.76 -3.52
CA ARG A 401 -15.98 26.05 -2.69
C ARG A 401 -15.38 25.52 -1.39
N LEU A 402 -14.13 25.04 -1.41
CA LEU A 402 -13.42 24.61 -0.20
C LEU A 402 -13.20 25.80 0.73
N ILE A 403 -12.67 26.90 0.19
CA ILE A 403 -12.42 28.13 0.93
C ILE A 403 -13.70 28.60 1.62
N ASP A 404 -14.81 28.66 0.89
CA ASP A 404 -16.09 29.10 1.42
C ASP A 404 -16.63 28.14 2.50
N ALA A 405 -16.53 26.83 2.27
CA ALA A 405 -16.99 25.81 3.23
C ALA A 405 -16.20 25.81 4.55
N HIS A 406 -14.93 26.23 4.52
CA HIS A 406 -14.06 26.29 5.69
C HIS A 406 -13.89 27.72 6.26
N GLY A 407 -14.46 28.74 5.62
CA GLY A 407 -14.38 30.12 6.07
C GLY A 407 -12.98 30.73 5.96
N PHE A 408 -12.17 30.30 4.99
CA PHE A 408 -10.83 30.86 4.76
C PHE A 408 -10.92 32.19 3.98
N ALA A 409 -11.37 33.25 4.64
CA ALA A 409 -11.52 34.58 4.01
C ALA A 409 -10.19 35.24 3.66
#